data_AF-A0A8T5L9M2-F1
#
_entry.id   AF-A0A8T5L9M2-F1
#
_cell.length_a   1.000
_cell.length_b   1.000
_cell.length_c   1.000
_cell.angle_alpha   90.00
_cell.angle_beta   90.00
_cell.angle_gamma   90.00
#
_symmetry.space_group_name_H-M   'P 1'
#
loop_
_entity.id
_entity.type
_entity.pdbx_description
1 polymer ?
#
loop_
_entity_poly.entity_id
_entity_poly.type
_entity_poly.pdbx_seq_one_letter_code
_entity_poly.pdbx_strand_id
1 'polypeptide(L)'
;MMVLTLFYGLKSLNEKYSDSHFDFENFFKKIIGKNDLIDIFYYNASLKQAINPRRFKEQQKLLARLKKITKCKVILCKRQKRFNKDDEEYYTIKGDDINLALDMLNDAWENKYDKAILFSGDGDFAPLLKYVKNKNKKVEVISFDELASRNLLNESDKFSFINKKTANKFFYRENNKS
;
A
#
# COMPACT_ATOMS: atom_id res chain seq x y z
N MET A 1 -4.90 -10.34 -2.25
CA MET A 1 -4.80 -9.27 -1.24
C MET A 1 -3.54 -8.45 -1.47
N MET A 2 -3.65 -7.12 -1.52
CA MET A 2 -2.52 -6.20 -1.72
C MET A 2 -2.73 -4.91 -0.95
N VAL A 3 -1.74 -4.60 -0.12
CA VAL A 3 -1.62 -3.50 0.84
C VAL A 3 -0.72 -2.44 0.24
N LEU A 4 -0.94 -1.13 0.41
CA LEU A 4 -0.03 -0.12 -0.15
C LEU A 4 0.27 1.03 0.82
N THR A 5 1.47 1.06 1.40
CA THR A 5 2.12 2.30 1.84
C THR A 5 2.90 2.94 0.67
N LEU A 6 2.18 3.34 -0.39
CA LEU A 6 2.81 3.78 -1.64
C LEU A 6 3.35 5.23 -1.58
N PHE A 7 2.72 6.11 -0.81
CA PHE A 7 2.99 7.56 -0.88
C PHE A 7 4.44 7.91 -0.54
N TYR A 8 4.95 7.44 0.60
CA TYR A 8 6.29 7.77 1.07
C TYR A 8 7.38 7.17 0.17
N GLY A 9 7.20 5.93 -0.30
CA GLY A 9 8.17 5.33 -1.21
C GLY A 9 8.16 5.92 -2.62
N LEU A 10 7.02 6.43 -3.12
CA LEU A 10 7.04 7.21 -4.36
C LEU A 10 7.83 8.51 -4.17
N LYS A 11 7.68 9.18 -3.02
CA LYS A 11 8.44 10.40 -2.71
C LYS A 11 9.93 10.14 -2.56
N SER A 12 10.36 8.99 -2.02
CA SER A 12 11.78 8.65 -1.95
C SER A 12 12.40 8.43 -3.34
N LEU A 13 11.64 7.87 -4.30
CA LEU A 13 12.12 7.74 -5.68
C LEU A 13 12.26 9.07 -6.42
N ASN A 14 11.35 10.01 -6.16
CA ASN A 14 11.35 11.36 -6.74
C ASN A 14 10.39 12.26 -5.94
N GLU A 15 10.89 13.37 -5.42
CA GLU A 15 10.07 14.33 -4.67
C GLU A 15 8.85 14.86 -5.44
N LYS A 16 8.90 14.85 -6.79
CA LYS A 16 7.78 15.27 -7.66
C LYS A 16 6.69 14.22 -7.78
N TYR A 17 6.94 12.96 -7.42
CA TYR A 17 5.95 11.91 -7.51
C TYR A 17 4.82 12.12 -6.51
N SER A 18 3.62 11.75 -6.91
CA SER A 18 2.43 11.76 -6.07
C SER A 18 1.53 10.60 -6.45
N ASP A 19 1.09 9.86 -5.44
CA ASP A 19 0.02 8.88 -5.53
C ASP A 19 -1.22 9.38 -6.30
N SER A 20 -1.54 10.67 -6.20
CA SER A 20 -2.68 11.29 -6.89
C SER A 20 -2.56 11.23 -8.42
N HIS A 21 -1.34 11.12 -8.96
CA HIS A 21 -1.06 10.97 -10.39
C HIS A 21 -0.62 9.55 -10.77
N PHE A 22 -0.64 8.62 -9.81
CA PHE A 22 -0.27 7.24 -10.05
C PHE A 22 -1.46 6.44 -10.58
N ASP A 23 -1.22 5.64 -11.61
CA ASP A 23 -2.17 4.76 -12.28
C ASP A 23 -2.19 3.40 -11.58
N PHE A 24 -2.87 3.37 -10.44
CA PHE A 24 -3.06 2.17 -9.65
C PHE A 24 -3.73 1.05 -10.43
N GLU A 25 -4.67 1.36 -11.32
CA GLU A 25 -5.41 0.32 -12.04
C GLU A 25 -4.48 -0.48 -12.97
N ASN A 26 -3.71 0.21 -13.82
CA ASN A 26 -2.77 -0.47 -14.70
C ASN A 26 -1.58 -1.08 -13.94
N PHE A 27 -1.18 -0.45 -12.84
CA PHE A 27 -0.16 -1.01 -11.95
C PHE A 27 -0.63 -2.34 -11.33
N PHE A 28 -1.86 -2.40 -10.82
CA PHE A 28 -2.43 -3.62 -10.26
C PHE A 28 -2.58 -4.70 -11.32
N LYS A 29 -3.10 -4.38 -12.51
CA LYS A 29 -3.16 -5.31 -13.65
C LYS A 29 -1.78 -5.88 -13.98
N LYS A 30 -0.73 -5.06 -13.95
CA LYS A 30 0.64 -5.50 -14.21
C LYS A 30 1.15 -6.50 -13.16
N ILE A 31 0.90 -6.21 -11.88
CA ILE A 31 1.35 -7.06 -10.77
C ILE A 31 0.58 -8.38 -10.73
N ILE A 32 -0.74 -8.31 -10.89
CA ILE A 32 -1.62 -9.48 -10.91
C ILE A 32 -1.24 -10.38 -12.08
N GLY A 33 -0.90 -9.81 -13.24
CA GLY A 33 -0.44 -10.55 -14.40
C GLY A 33 -1.50 -11.50 -14.92
N LYS A 34 -1.20 -12.81 -14.93
CA LYS A 34 -2.13 -13.86 -15.39
C LYS A 34 -2.97 -14.48 -14.27
N ASN A 35 -2.82 -14.03 -13.03
CA ASN A 35 -3.53 -14.60 -11.89
C ASN A 35 -4.95 -14.02 -11.81
N ASP A 36 -5.89 -14.78 -11.26
CA ASP A 36 -7.24 -14.27 -10.98
C ASP A 36 -7.23 -13.34 -9.77
N LEU A 37 -7.90 -12.19 -9.90
CA LEU A 37 -8.03 -11.23 -8.82
C LEU A 37 -9.19 -11.61 -7.90
N ILE A 38 -8.90 -11.88 -6.63
CA ILE A 38 -9.90 -12.07 -5.58
C ILE A 38 -10.35 -10.71 -5.01
N ASP A 39 -9.45 -10.01 -4.31
CA ASP A 39 -9.70 -8.72 -3.68
C ASP A 39 -8.41 -7.90 -3.55
N ILE A 40 -8.56 -6.57 -3.60
CA ILE A 40 -7.52 -5.56 -3.32
C ILE A 40 -7.94 -4.80 -2.06
N PHE A 41 -7.01 -4.63 -1.11
CA PHE A 41 -7.27 -3.96 0.16
C PHE A 41 -6.31 -2.79 0.35
N TYR A 42 -6.78 -1.58 0.07
CA TYR A 42 -5.98 -0.37 0.19
C TYR A 42 -6.18 0.24 1.58
N TYR A 43 -5.21 0.01 2.47
CA TYR A 43 -5.16 0.62 3.80
C TYR A 43 -4.53 2.01 3.74
N ASN A 44 -5.23 3.01 4.26
CA ASN A 44 -4.71 4.36 4.40
C ASN A 44 -5.39 5.04 5.60
N ALA A 45 -4.95 6.23 6.00
CA ALA A 45 -5.63 7.05 6.99
C ALA A 45 -6.23 8.30 6.34
N SER A 46 -7.42 8.68 6.79
CA SER A 46 -8.03 9.94 6.34
C SER A 46 -7.18 11.12 6.80
N LEU A 47 -6.76 11.98 5.87
CA LEU A 47 -6.21 13.28 6.20
C LEU A 47 -7.31 14.15 6.83
N LYS A 48 -6.94 15.06 7.74
CA LYS A 48 -7.87 16.06 8.27
C LYS A 48 -7.83 17.29 7.36
N GLN A 49 -8.98 17.68 6.82
CA GLN A 49 -9.11 18.87 5.97
C GLN A 49 -8.57 20.14 6.66
N ALA A 50 -8.83 20.29 7.96
CA ALA A 50 -8.36 21.43 8.75
C ALA A 50 -6.83 21.58 8.82
N ILE A 51 -6.07 20.50 8.63
CA ILE A 51 -4.59 20.54 8.68
C ILE A 51 -4.01 20.91 7.32
N ASN A 52 -4.51 20.31 6.24
CA ASN A 52 -4.04 20.60 4.89
C ASN A 52 -5.15 20.39 3.87
N PRO A 53 -5.93 21.45 3.55
CA PRO A 53 -7.08 21.35 2.65
C PRO A 53 -6.70 20.86 1.24
N ARG A 54 -5.53 21.28 0.73
CA ARG A 54 -5.05 20.88 -0.59
C ARG A 54 -4.74 19.38 -0.63
N ARG A 55 -3.92 18.88 0.31
CA ARG A 55 -3.60 17.45 0.38
C ARG A 55 -4.84 16.60 0.67
N PHE A 56 -5.77 17.10 1.48
CA PHE A 56 -7.05 16.43 1.70
C PHE A 56 -7.85 16.29 0.39
N LYS A 57 -7.98 17.36 -0.40
CA LYS A 57 -8.69 17.31 -1.69
C LYS A 57 -8.04 16.31 -2.66
N GLU A 58 -6.72 16.30 -2.75
CA GLU A 58 -5.98 15.35 -3.59
C GLU A 58 -6.14 13.90 -3.10
N GLN A 59 -6.09 13.66 -1.78
CA GLN A 59 -6.39 12.35 -1.22
C GLN A 59 -7.82 11.91 -1.55
N GLN A 60 -8.82 12.78 -1.38
CA GLN A 60 -10.21 12.42 -1.70
C GLN A 60 -10.38 12.02 -3.17
N LYS A 61 -9.72 12.72 -4.10
CA LYS A 61 -9.69 12.33 -5.52
C LYS A 61 -9.06 10.94 -5.71
N LEU A 62 -7.92 10.68 -5.04
CA LEU A 62 -7.26 9.38 -5.08
C LEU A 62 -8.18 8.27 -4.55
N LEU A 63 -8.78 8.45 -3.36
CA LEU A 63 -9.67 7.45 -2.76
C LEU A 63 -10.90 7.21 -3.64
N ALA A 64 -11.45 8.25 -4.28
CA ALA A 64 -12.56 8.10 -5.22
C ALA A 64 -12.15 7.30 -6.46
N ARG A 65 -10.92 7.47 -6.97
CA ARG A 65 -10.38 6.67 -8.08
C ARG A 65 -10.17 5.22 -7.68
N LEU A 66 -9.59 4.96 -6.50
CA LEU A 66 -9.36 3.61 -5.98
C LEU A 66 -10.67 2.85 -5.78
N LYS A 67 -11.70 3.51 -5.21
CA LYS A 67 -13.03 2.90 -5.01
C LYS A 67 -13.74 2.51 -6.32
N LYS A 68 -13.34 3.08 -7.47
CA LYS A 68 -13.87 2.71 -8.79
C LYS A 68 -13.19 1.47 -9.37
N ILE A 69 -12.04 1.07 -8.84
CA ILE A 69 -11.34 -0.14 -9.30
C ILE A 69 -12.13 -1.36 -8.80
N THR A 70 -12.46 -2.26 -9.73
CA THR A 70 -13.15 -3.52 -9.42
C THR A 70 -12.45 -4.29 -8.31
N LYS A 71 -13.22 -4.75 -7.31
CA LYS A 71 -12.71 -5.52 -6.16
C LYS A 71 -11.69 -4.76 -5.29
N CYS A 72 -11.62 -3.43 -5.40
CA CYS A 72 -10.78 -2.59 -4.53
C CYS A 72 -11.58 -2.06 -3.34
N LYS A 73 -11.21 -2.55 -2.15
CA LYS A 73 -11.74 -2.12 -0.85
C LYS A 73 -10.77 -1.11 -0.26
N VAL A 74 -11.24 0.12 -0.03
CA VAL A 74 -10.47 1.18 0.62
C VAL A 74 -10.80 1.20 2.11
N ILE A 75 -9.81 0.95 2.96
CA ILE A 75 -9.96 0.88 4.42
C ILE A 75 -9.27 2.10 5.02
N LEU A 76 -10.07 2.95 5.68
CA LEU A 76 -9.61 4.18 6.32
C LEU A 76 -9.39 3.96 7.82
N CYS A 77 -8.14 3.96 8.24
CA CYS A 77 -7.74 3.78 9.63
C CYS A 77 -7.77 5.11 10.41
N LYS A 78 -7.86 5.00 11.74
CA LYS A 78 -7.91 6.17 12.63
C LYS A 78 -6.52 6.80 12.75
N ARG A 79 -6.49 8.13 12.89
CA ARG A 79 -5.27 8.86 13.24
C ARG A 79 -5.25 9.15 14.72
N GLN A 80 -4.10 8.94 15.36
CA GLN A 80 -3.90 9.33 16.75
C GLN A 80 -3.02 10.59 16.80
N LYS A 81 -3.46 11.57 17.60
CA LYS A 81 -2.67 12.75 17.94
C LYS A 81 -1.52 12.34 18.87
N ARG A 82 -0.32 12.82 18.58
CA ARG A 82 0.92 12.62 19.34
C ARG A 82 1.63 13.96 19.52
N PHE A 83 2.53 14.00 20.48
CA PHE A 83 3.39 15.14 20.77
C PHE A 83 4.83 14.66 20.70
N ASN A 84 5.70 15.44 20.04
CA ASN A 84 7.13 15.16 20.05
C ASN A 84 7.74 15.62 21.40
N LYS A 85 9.07 15.53 21.53
CA LYS A 85 9.76 15.95 22.77
C LYS A 85 9.66 17.45 23.04
N ASP A 86 9.29 18.24 22.04
CA ASP A 86 9.17 19.69 22.07
C ASP A 86 7.70 20.14 22.16
N ASP A 87 6.79 19.24 22.58
CA ASP A 87 5.33 19.44 22.64
C ASP A 87 4.67 19.85 21.31
N GLU A 88 5.36 19.64 20.17
CA GLU A 88 4.78 19.86 18.85
C GLU A 88 3.84 18.71 18.49
N GLU A 89 2.64 19.08 18.07
CA GLU A 89 1.62 18.13 17.67
C GLU A 89 1.94 17.49 16.32
N TYR A 90 1.98 16.17 16.29
CA TYR A 90 2.01 15.38 15.06
C TYR A 90 0.97 14.25 15.10
N TYR A 91 0.71 13.66 13.94
CA TYR A 91 -0.34 12.67 13.79
C TYR A 91 0.21 11.38 13.19
N THR A 92 0.10 10.28 13.94
CA THR A 92 0.43 8.94 13.45
C THR A 92 -0.83 8.21 12.98
N ILE A 93 -0.68 7.37 11.97
CA ILE A 93 -1.70 6.38 11.64
C ILE A 93 -1.63 5.30 12.72
N LYS A 94 -2.79 4.75 13.12
CA LYS A 94 -2.84 3.58 13.99
C LYS A 94 -3.82 2.55 13.47
N GLY A 95 -3.40 1.29 13.54
CA GLY A 95 -4.24 0.13 13.31
C GLY A 95 -4.37 -0.27 11.84
N ASP A 96 -3.72 0.42 10.91
CA ASP A 96 -3.55 -0.01 9.53
C ASP A 96 -2.82 -1.35 9.45
N ASP A 97 -1.68 -1.49 10.13
CA ASP A 97 -0.91 -2.74 10.13
C ASP A 97 -1.69 -3.89 10.79
N ILE A 98 -2.46 -3.59 11.83
CA ILE A 98 -3.30 -4.57 12.54
C ILE A 98 -4.46 -5.02 11.66
N ASN A 99 -5.24 -4.09 11.10
CA ASN A 99 -6.39 -4.43 10.25
C ASN A 99 -5.94 -5.25 9.05
N LEU A 100 -4.83 -4.85 8.44
CA LEU A 100 -4.17 -5.59 7.38
C LEU A 100 -3.84 -7.01 7.80
N ALA A 101 -3.12 -7.17 8.91
CA ALA A 101 -2.68 -8.49 9.37
C ALA A 101 -3.87 -9.41 9.66
N LEU A 102 -4.94 -8.86 10.26
CA LEU A 102 -6.16 -9.58 10.55
C LEU A 102 -6.89 -10.01 9.27
N ASP A 103 -7.11 -9.10 8.32
CA ASP A 103 -7.79 -9.42 7.06
C ASP A 103 -6.99 -10.44 6.24
N MET A 104 -5.67 -10.29 6.16
CA MET A 104 -4.78 -11.24 5.48
C MET A 104 -4.87 -12.64 6.08
N LEU A 105 -4.77 -12.72 7.40
CA LEU A 105 -4.76 -13.98 8.12
C LEU A 105 -6.15 -14.64 8.07
N ASN A 106 -7.22 -13.86 8.20
CA ASN A 106 -8.59 -14.35 8.11
C ASN A 106 -8.87 -14.92 6.71
N ASP A 107 -8.55 -14.17 5.65
CA ASP A 107 -8.75 -14.62 4.28
C ASP A 107 -7.87 -15.85 3.94
N ALA A 108 -6.69 -15.97 4.54
CA ALA A 108 -5.86 -17.17 4.44
C ALA A 108 -6.53 -18.38 5.10
N TRP A 109 -7.08 -18.20 6.30
CA TRP A 109 -7.77 -19.24 7.07
C TRP A 109 -9.06 -19.71 6.39
N GLU A 110 -9.85 -18.77 5.86
CA GLU A 110 -11.05 -19.06 5.08
C GLU A 110 -10.74 -19.56 3.66
N ASN A 111 -9.47 -19.78 3.33
CA ASN A 111 -9.01 -20.33 2.07
C ASN A 111 -9.45 -19.51 0.84
N LYS A 112 -9.60 -18.19 0.96
CA LYS A 112 -10.11 -17.32 -0.12
C LYS A 112 -9.12 -17.06 -1.25
N TYR A 113 -7.83 -17.29 -1.01
CA TYR A 113 -6.77 -17.05 -1.98
C TYR A 113 -5.67 -18.10 -1.86
N ASP A 114 -4.91 -18.32 -2.94
CA ASP A 114 -3.70 -19.16 -2.91
C ASP A 114 -2.41 -18.34 -2.81
N LYS A 115 -2.46 -17.08 -3.27
CA LYS A 115 -1.35 -16.14 -3.21
C LYS A 115 -1.79 -14.76 -2.69
N ALA A 116 -1.02 -14.22 -1.74
CA ALA A 116 -1.08 -12.83 -1.34
C ALA A 116 0.09 -12.04 -1.94
N ILE A 117 -0.16 -10.75 -2.24
CA ILE A 117 0.89 -9.82 -2.70
C ILE A 117 0.95 -8.69 -1.70
N LEU A 118 1.83 -8.75 -0.71
CA LEU A 118 1.99 -7.68 0.28
C LEU A 118 2.81 -6.56 -0.34
N PHE A 119 2.28 -5.34 -0.35
CA PHE A 119 3.11 -4.18 -0.65
C PHE A 119 3.39 -3.38 0.63
N SER A 120 4.54 -3.69 1.21
CA SER A 120 5.12 -3.05 2.37
C SER A 120 6.62 -3.30 2.40
N GLY A 121 7.36 -2.37 3.00
CA GLY A 121 8.77 -2.56 3.37
C GLY A 121 8.97 -2.92 4.84
N ASP A 122 7.91 -2.91 5.64
CA ASP A 122 8.00 -3.00 7.09
C ASP A 122 8.33 -4.44 7.56
N GLY A 123 9.39 -4.55 8.35
CA GLY A 123 9.85 -5.81 8.95
C GLY A 123 8.85 -6.43 9.91
N ASP A 124 7.96 -5.62 10.49
CA ASP A 124 6.97 -6.06 11.48
C ASP A 124 5.90 -7.00 10.88
N PHE A 125 5.80 -7.07 9.54
CA PHE A 125 4.96 -8.06 8.86
C PHE A 125 5.63 -9.43 8.67
N ALA A 126 6.92 -9.62 8.97
CA ALA A 126 7.55 -10.93 8.80
C ALA A 126 6.82 -12.06 9.56
N PRO A 127 6.39 -11.89 10.84
CA PRO A 127 5.59 -12.90 11.51
C PRO A 127 4.27 -13.21 10.79
N LEU A 128 3.60 -12.21 10.22
CA LEU A 128 2.37 -12.40 9.45
C LEU A 128 2.61 -13.30 8.23
N LEU A 129 3.67 -13.04 7.46
CA LEU A 129 4.04 -13.87 6.30
C LEU A 129 4.23 -15.32 6.70
N LYS A 130 4.94 -15.58 7.81
CA LYS A 130 5.14 -16.93 8.35
C LYS A 130 3.82 -17.63 8.64
N TYR A 131 2.88 -16.97 9.33
CA TYR A 131 1.57 -17.54 9.64
C TYR A 131 0.72 -17.82 8.38
N VAL A 132 0.76 -16.92 7.41
CA VAL A 132 0.06 -17.07 6.13
C VAL A 132 0.63 -18.24 5.33
N LYS A 133 1.96 -18.37 5.28
CA LYS A 133 2.64 -19.49 4.61
C LYS A 133 2.35 -20.83 5.28
N ASN A 134 2.24 -20.87 6.61
CA ASN A 134 1.79 -22.06 7.34
C ASN A 134 0.36 -22.51 6.97
N LYS A 135 -0.41 -21.67 6.28
CA LYS A 135 -1.71 -22.02 5.68
C LYS A 135 -1.60 -22.38 4.20
N ASN A 136 -0.42 -22.83 3.78
CA ASN A 136 -0.08 -23.23 2.40
C ASN A 136 -0.34 -22.13 1.37
N LYS A 137 -0.16 -20.87 1.76
CA LYS A 137 -0.32 -19.71 0.88
C LYS A 137 1.04 -19.20 0.42
N LYS A 138 1.12 -18.76 -0.82
CA LYS A 138 2.29 -18.03 -1.33
C LYS A 138 2.20 -16.57 -0.97
N VAL A 139 3.31 -15.95 -0.62
CA VAL A 139 3.40 -14.51 -0.36
C VAL A 139 4.48 -13.87 -1.23
N GLU A 140 4.06 -12.93 -2.06
CA GLU A 140 4.95 -12.06 -2.84
C GLU A 140 5.02 -10.68 -2.17
N VAL A 141 6.23 -10.16 -1.94
CA VAL A 141 6.43 -8.82 -1.36
C VAL A 141 6.80 -7.84 -2.46
N ILE A 142 6.15 -6.68 -2.48
CA ILE A 142 6.53 -5.55 -3.31
C ILE A 142 6.92 -4.40 -2.40
N SER A 143 8.10 -3.84 -2.60
CA SER A 143 8.56 -2.70 -1.79
C SER A 143 9.40 -1.74 -2.61
N PHE A 144 9.79 -0.63 -2.00
CA PHE A 144 10.89 0.20 -2.48
C PHE A 144 12.18 -0.33 -1.84
N ASP A 145 13.25 -0.45 -2.65
CA ASP A 145 14.50 -1.08 -2.24
C ASP A 145 15.05 -0.50 -0.93
N GLU A 146 15.14 0.83 -0.84
CA GLU A 146 15.61 1.56 0.34
C GLU A 146 14.73 1.40 1.58
N LEU A 147 13.47 0.99 1.43
CA LEU A 147 12.50 0.85 2.51
C LEU A 147 12.28 -0.62 2.91
N ALA A 148 12.86 -1.58 2.20
CA ALA A 148 12.58 -2.99 2.38
C ALA A 148 13.41 -3.59 3.52
N SER A 149 12.73 -4.06 4.57
CA SER A 149 13.36 -4.84 5.63
C SER A 149 13.83 -6.21 5.12
N ARG A 150 15.09 -6.55 5.37
CA ARG A 150 15.65 -7.87 5.03
C ARG A 150 14.88 -9.02 5.69
N ASN A 151 14.39 -8.82 6.91
CA ASN A 151 13.60 -9.83 7.62
C ASN A 151 12.29 -10.14 6.88
N LEU A 152 11.63 -9.10 6.35
CA LEU A 152 10.42 -9.26 5.56
C LEU A 152 10.69 -10.02 4.26
N LEU A 153 11.75 -9.63 3.54
CA LEU A 153 12.12 -10.23 2.27
C LEU A 153 12.50 -11.71 2.43
N ASN A 154 13.27 -12.04 3.46
CA ASN A 154 13.69 -13.41 3.76
C ASN A 154 12.50 -14.34 4.06
N GLU A 155 11.42 -13.81 4.62
CA GLU A 155 10.21 -14.59 4.90
C GLU A 155 9.28 -14.70 3.68
N SER A 156 9.43 -13.85 2.66
CA SER A 156 8.63 -13.90 1.43
C SER A 156 9.04 -15.04 0.50
N ASP A 157 8.10 -15.58 -0.29
CA ASP A 157 8.42 -16.59 -1.33
C ASP A 157 9.03 -15.93 -2.57
N LYS A 158 8.68 -14.67 -2.81
CA LYS A 158 9.18 -13.85 -3.90
C LYS A 158 9.11 -12.39 -3.48
N PHE A 159 10.05 -11.59 -3.95
CA PHE A 159 9.94 -10.14 -3.82
C PHE A 159 10.31 -9.41 -5.11
N SER A 160 9.82 -8.18 -5.24
CA SER A 160 10.21 -7.27 -6.32
C SER A 160 10.25 -5.83 -5.83
N PHE A 161 11.11 -5.03 -6.46
CA PHE A 161 11.29 -3.64 -6.09
C PHE A 161 10.67 -2.68 -7.11
N ILE A 162 10.06 -1.62 -6.59
CA ILE A 162 9.67 -0.47 -7.39
C ILE A 162 10.83 0.51 -7.45
N ASN A 163 11.40 0.63 -8.63
CA ASN A 163 12.36 1.68 -8.95
C ASN A 163 11.69 2.79 -9.77
N LYS A 164 12.46 3.85 -10.01
CA LYS A 164 12.04 5.02 -10.79
C LYS A 164 11.54 4.65 -12.19
N LYS A 165 12.16 3.67 -12.86
CA LYS A 165 11.77 3.21 -14.20
C LYS A 165 10.41 2.53 -14.19
N THR A 166 10.14 1.66 -13.20
CA THR A 166 8.85 1.01 -13.02
C THR A 166 7.79 2.03 -12.66
N ALA A 167 8.06 2.89 -11.67
CA ALA A 167 7.11 3.91 -11.22
C ALA A 167 6.70 4.85 -12.37
N ASN A 168 7.65 5.37 -13.14
CA ASN A 168 7.42 6.27 -14.29
C ASN A 168 6.44 5.73 -15.35
N LYS A 169 6.33 4.41 -15.50
CA LYS A 169 5.41 3.79 -16.47
C LYS A 169 3.95 3.94 -16.06
N PHE A 170 3.69 4.17 -14.78
CA PHE A 170 2.36 4.25 -14.19
C PHE A 170 2.06 5.64 -13.64
N PHE A 171 2.71 6.69 -14.14
CA PHE A 171 2.30 8.06 -13.86
C PHE A 171 1.50 8.61 -15.03
N TYR A 172 0.31 9.16 -14.75
CA TYR A 172 -0.34 10.01 -15.74
C TYR A 172 0.55 11.22 -15.96
N ARG A 173 0.98 11.39 -17.20
CA ARG A 173 1.55 12.65 -17.63
C ARG A 173 0.36 13.57 -17.85
N GLU A 174 0.40 14.77 -17.28
CA GLU A 174 -0.48 15.82 -17.78
C GLU A 174 -0.20 15.92 -19.27
N ASN A 175 -1.18 15.60 -20.10
CA ASN A 175 -1.12 16.01 -21.48
C ASN A 175 -1.02 17.52 -21.41
N ASN A 176 0.13 18.08 -21.78
CA ASN A 176 0.23 19.47 -22.18
C ASN A 176 -0.82 19.63 -23.29
N LYS A 177 -2.03 20.04 -22.92
CA LYS A 177 -2.98 20.61 -23.87
C LYS A 177 -2.31 21.90 -24.30
N SER A 178 -1.65 21.81 -25.47
CA SER A 178 -1.31 22.93 -26.33
C SER A 178 -2.55 23.80 -26.56
#